data_AF-A0A970CCK2-F1
#
_entry.id   AF-A0A970CCK2-F1
#
_cell.length_a   1.000
_cell.length_b   1.000
_cell.length_c   1.000
_cell.angle_alpha   90.00
_cell.angle_beta   90.00
_cell.angle_gamma   90.00
#
_symmetry.space_group_name_H-M   'P 1'
#
loop_
_entity.id
_entity.type
_entity.pdbx_description
1 polymer ?
#
loop_
_entity_poly.entity_id
_entity_poly.type
_entity_poly.pdbx_seq_one_letter_code
_entity_poly.pdbx_strand_id
1 'polypeptide(L)'
;MEHTYYDYWGKARFGGKDGTAYHLLPYHCLDVAAVGKVLLDLDISLNHSLTHILGARTRTFLAWIPFFLALHDVGKFAEGFQNLISDLFHLLRGKPSTRGYAVRHDALGYALWNDSLWDRTWKEGWLGVVGDEREKGRWERLFGYLVRSVTGHHGIPPKRRGPNNQQISAAMHFSQEETAVAEMFARDTAKILMGNFDMPARFRAEEMRTSVATFSWLLAGITVLCDWIASGHFELVSNPMPLVDYWHNHALPQAQKAVAQTGVLPTKASFSVSSSSLFPAIEILTPLQRQSSDCSIPEGPQLIILEDVTGSGKTEAALILAHRLMKKGNGSGIFIALPTMATSNAMYERLAVSYQRMFEDGADPSLLLSHSARHLSASFRQSLIQGKKEIRDDYTIGEETAGAYCAAWLADNRKKSLLADVGVGTLDQALLAALPSRYQSLRLFGLARNVLVVDEVHAYDPYMLTLLQNLLQFHAALG
;
A
#
# COMPACT_ATOMS: atom_id res chain seq x y z
N MET A 1 29.25 25.67 -9.71
CA MET A 1 28.51 25.33 -8.48
C MET A 1 28.39 23.82 -8.47
N GLU A 2 28.67 23.18 -7.35
CA GLU A 2 28.52 21.72 -7.22
C GLU A 2 27.02 21.44 -7.08
N HIS A 3 26.40 20.83 -8.10
CA HIS A 3 24.97 20.56 -8.09
C HIS A 3 24.62 19.48 -7.08
N THR A 4 23.53 19.68 -6.35
CA THR A 4 23.10 18.77 -5.29
C THR A 4 21.73 18.17 -5.59
N TYR A 5 21.34 17.14 -4.85
CA TYR A 5 19.99 16.57 -4.97
C TYR A 5 18.90 17.53 -4.48
N TYR A 6 19.25 18.65 -3.85
CA TYR A 6 18.31 19.71 -3.49
C TYR A 6 17.93 20.61 -4.68
N ASP A 7 18.61 20.49 -5.82
CA ASP A 7 18.31 21.26 -7.04
C ASP A 7 17.18 20.62 -7.89
N TYR A 8 16.38 19.74 -7.28
CA TYR A 8 15.39 18.92 -7.94
C TYR A 8 14.06 18.95 -7.19
N TRP A 9 12.96 19.18 -7.91
CA TRP A 9 11.62 19.16 -7.35
C TRP A 9 10.96 17.79 -7.53
N GLY A 10 10.19 17.36 -6.52
CA GLY A 10 9.43 16.12 -6.52
C GLY A 10 7.93 16.34 -6.71
N LYS A 11 7.40 17.42 -6.13
CA LYS A 11 6.00 17.86 -6.27
C LYS A 11 5.94 19.38 -6.48
N ALA A 12 4.93 19.85 -7.19
CA ALA A 12 4.66 21.27 -7.39
C ALA A 12 3.15 21.51 -7.42
N ARG A 13 2.71 22.66 -6.89
CA ARG A 13 1.33 23.14 -6.94
C ARG A 13 1.31 24.49 -7.61
N PHE A 14 0.53 24.60 -8.68
CA PHE A 14 0.34 25.84 -9.43
C PHE A 14 -0.65 26.77 -8.71
N GLY A 15 -0.40 28.08 -8.74
CA GLY A 15 -1.42 29.09 -8.43
C GLY A 15 -1.50 29.59 -6.98
N GLY A 16 -0.41 29.59 -6.22
CA GLY A 16 -0.33 30.32 -4.95
C GLY A 16 -0.19 31.83 -5.15
N LYS A 17 -0.52 32.63 -4.12
CA LYS A 17 -0.34 34.11 -4.14
C LYS A 17 1.13 34.53 -4.34
N ASP A 18 2.09 33.65 -4.02
CA ASP A 18 3.54 33.90 -4.05
C ASP A 18 4.28 33.09 -5.15
N GLY A 19 3.57 32.55 -6.15
CA GLY A 19 4.15 31.75 -7.24
C GLY A 19 3.93 30.23 -7.10
N THR A 20 4.73 29.44 -7.80
CA THR A 20 4.65 27.97 -7.80
C THR A 20 5.27 27.41 -6.52
N ALA A 21 4.44 26.94 -5.59
CA ALA A 21 4.91 26.22 -4.42
C ALA A 21 5.41 24.82 -4.82
N TYR A 22 6.55 24.40 -4.29
CA TYR A 22 7.15 23.11 -4.64
C TYR A 22 7.79 22.41 -3.45
N HIS A 23 7.97 21.11 -3.58
CA HIS A 23 8.63 20.29 -2.59
C HIS A 23 9.82 19.59 -3.22
N LEU A 24 10.96 19.61 -2.52
CA LEU A 24 12.18 19.01 -3.03
C LEU A 24 12.02 17.50 -3.19
N LEU A 25 12.54 16.97 -4.30
CA LEU A 25 12.52 15.55 -4.62
C LEU A 25 13.07 14.65 -3.50
N PRO A 26 14.25 14.91 -2.92
CA PRO A 26 14.79 14.07 -1.84
C PRO A 26 13.85 13.97 -0.64
N TYR A 27 13.16 15.06 -0.28
CA TYR A 27 12.23 15.08 0.83
C TYR A 27 10.99 14.26 0.55
N HIS A 28 10.40 14.39 -0.64
CA HIS A 28 9.26 13.57 -1.02
C HIS A 28 9.60 12.07 -0.97
N CYS A 29 10.79 11.70 -1.46
CA CYS A 29 11.27 10.33 -1.38
C CYS A 29 11.38 9.83 0.07
N LEU A 30 11.91 10.67 0.98
CA LEU A 30 11.97 10.35 2.41
C LEU A 30 10.59 10.31 3.07
N ASP A 31 9.63 11.14 2.66
CA ASP A 31 8.27 11.09 3.17
C ASP A 31 7.61 9.74 2.89
N VAL A 32 7.75 9.24 1.66
CA VAL A 32 7.22 7.92 1.26
C VAL A 32 7.88 6.80 2.06
N ALA A 33 9.20 6.88 2.27
CA ALA A 33 9.91 5.95 3.12
C ALA A 33 9.47 6.02 4.60
N ALA A 34 9.21 7.23 5.12
CA ALA A 34 8.75 7.45 6.49
C ALA A 34 7.34 6.89 6.69
N VAL A 35 6.42 7.11 5.75
CA VAL A 35 5.08 6.52 5.77
C VAL A 35 5.17 4.99 5.79
N GLY A 36 5.97 4.39 4.91
CA GLY A 36 6.14 2.94 4.88
C GLY A 36 6.73 2.39 6.17
N LYS A 37 7.73 3.07 6.75
CA LYS A 37 8.31 2.71 8.04
C LYS A 37 7.26 2.77 9.15
N VAL A 38 6.57 3.89 9.29
CA VAL A 38 5.54 4.09 10.33
C VAL A 38 4.42 3.07 10.18
N LEU A 39 3.97 2.79 8.95
CA LEU A 39 2.94 1.79 8.68
C LEU A 39 3.37 0.40 9.17
N LEU A 40 4.61 -0.02 8.87
CA LEU A 40 5.14 -1.32 9.29
C LEU A 40 5.44 -1.41 10.80
N ASP A 41 5.77 -0.28 11.44
CA ASP A 41 6.02 -0.21 12.88
C ASP A 41 4.69 -0.27 13.68
N LEU A 42 3.61 0.34 13.14
CA LEU A 42 2.31 0.40 13.81
C LEU A 42 1.39 -0.79 13.47
N ASP A 43 1.42 -1.30 12.24
CA ASP A 43 0.63 -2.48 11.83
C ASP A 43 1.39 -3.78 12.10
N ILE A 44 1.28 -4.24 13.35
CA ILE A 44 1.93 -5.47 13.83
C ILE A 44 1.50 -6.70 13.03
N SER A 45 0.21 -6.76 12.63
CA SER A 45 -0.32 -7.89 11.85
C SER A 45 0.31 -7.94 10.47
N LEU A 46 0.35 -6.80 9.77
CA LEU A 46 1.00 -6.71 8.47
C LEU A 46 2.48 -7.05 8.57
N ASN A 47 3.18 -6.50 9.57
CA ASN A 47 4.59 -6.79 9.80
C ASN A 47 4.85 -8.30 9.99
N HIS A 48 4.01 -8.96 10.79
CA HIS A 48 4.07 -10.41 11.01
C HIS A 48 3.78 -11.21 9.72
N SER A 49 2.74 -10.85 8.96
CA SER A 49 2.42 -11.52 7.69
C SER A 49 3.53 -11.37 6.66
N LEU A 50 4.07 -10.15 6.49
CA LEU A 50 5.17 -9.90 5.56
C LEU A 50 6.44 -10.67 5.97
N THR A 51 6.75 -10.71 7.26
CA THR A 51 7.83 -11.55 7.80
C THR A 51 7.65 -13.00 7.41
N HIS A 52 6.46 -13.53 7.64
CA HIS A 52 6.17 -14.93 7.41
C HIS A 52 6.33 -15.29 5.92
N ILE A 53 5.81 -14.44 5.01
CA ILE A 53 5.99 -14.60 3.56
C ILE A 53 7.48 -14.64 3.19
N LEU A 54 8.31 -13.84 3.84
CA LEU A 54 9.75 -13.77 3.60
C LEU A 54 10.55 -14.92 4.22
N GLY A 55 9.95 -15.71 5.11
CA GLY A 55 10.56 -16.92 5.68
C GLY A 55 11.78 -16.69 6.58
N ALA A 56 11.93 -15.51 7.19
CA ALA A 56 13.14 -15.10 7.92
C ALA A 56 12.83 -14.37 9.25
N ARG A 57 13.85 -14.18 10.12
CA ARG A 57 13.76 -13.28 11.30
C ARG A 57 13.67 -11.81 10.84
N THR A 58 12.45 -11.40 10.51
CA THR A 58 11.78 -10.08 10.38
C THR A 58 12.60 -8.80 10.27
N ARG A 59 13.45 -8.49 11.24
CA ARG A 59 13.93 -7.11 11.46
C ARG A 59 14.84 -6.63 10.33
N THR A 60 15.51 -7.56 9.69
CA THR A 60 16.55 -7.32 8.68
C THR A 60 15.96 -6.90 7.34
N PHE A 61 14.96 -7.62 6.84
CA PHE A 61 14.35 -7.29 5.55
C PHE A 61 13.46 -6.05 5.63
N LEU A 62 12.82 -5.82 6.77
CA LEU A 62 12.03 -4.59 7.00
C LEU A 62 12.89 -3.33 7.06
N ALA A 63 14.21 -3.45 7.31
CA ALA A 63 15.13 -2.32 7.18
C ALA A 63 15.35 -1.90 5.70
N TRP A 64 15.32 -2.85 4.76
CA TRP A 64 15.42 -2.55 3.33
C TRP A 64 14.20 -1.81 2.79
N ILE A 65 13.02 -2.04 3.34
CA ILE A 65 11.76 -1.54 2.76
C ILE A 65 11.72 -0.01 2.70
N PRO A 66 11.99 0.74 3.78
CA PRO A 66 12.08 2.19 3.70
C PRO A 66 13.09 2.69 2.66
N PHE A 67 14.25 2.03 2.55
CA PHE A 67 15.24 2.39 1.54
C PHE A 67 14.70 2.23 0.12
N PHE A 68 14.12 1.06 -0.23
CA PHE A 68 13.53 0.86 -1.54
C PHE A 68 12.35 1.80 -1.81
N LEU A 69 11.52 2.09 -0.80
CA LEU A 69 10.44 3.07 -0.93
C LEU A 69 10.97 4.48 -1.25
N ALA A 70 12.11 4.88 -0.69
CA ALA A 70 12.75 6.15 -1.04
C ALA A 70 13.22 6.21 -2.50
N LEU A 71 13.40 5.08 -3.17
CA LEU A 71 13.82 5.02 -4.58
C LEU A 71 12.65 5.08 -5.57
N HIS A 72 11.39 5.06 -5.12
CA HIS A 72 10.22 4.97 -6.00
C HIS A 72 10.19 6.05 -7.11
N ASP A 73 10.69 7.24 -6.78
CA ASP A 73 10.70 8.44 -7.62
C ASP A 73 12.11 8.86 -8.08
N VAL A 74 13.13 8.01 -7.92
CA VAL A 74 14.53 8.35 -8.30
C VAL A 74 14.66 8.69 -9.80
N GLY A 75 13.74 8.22 -10.64
CA GLY A 75 13.70 8.59 -12.05
C GLY A 75 13.39 10.07 -12.31
N LYS A 76 12.88 10.81 -11.31
CA LYS A 76 12.62 12.25 -11.40
C LYS A 76 13.89 13.10 -11.41
N PHE A 77 15.06 12.53 -11.08
CA PHE A 77 16.35 13.21 -11.28
C PHE A 77 16.71 13.41 -12.76
N ALA A 78 15.97 12.81 -13.70
CA ALA A 78 16.18 13.06 -15.11
C ALA A 78 15.78 14.50 -15.48
N GLU A 79 16.65 15.21 -16.20
CA GLU A 79 16.40 16.58 -16.65
C GLU A 79 15.08 16.69 -17.42
N GLY A 80 14.74 15.69 -18.26
CA GLY A 80 13.48 15.67 -19.01
C GLY A 80 12.24 15.72 -18.10
N PHE A 81 12.26 15.05 -16.94
CA PHE A 81 11.16 15.15 -15.97
C PHE A 81 11.13 16.53 -15.32
N GLN A 82 12.28 17.03 -14.86
CA GLN A 82 12.35 18.32 -14.18
C GLN A 82 11.89 19.47 -15.08
N ASN A 83 12.14 19.37 -16.39
CA ASN A 83 11.71 20.33 -17.41
C ASN A 83 10.21 20.31 -17.70
N LEU A 84 9.41 19.45 -17.05
CA LEU A 84 7.94 19.56 -17.09
C LEU A 84 7.42 20.89 -16.52
N ILE A 85 8.20 21.52 -15.63
CA ILE A 85 7.96 22.87 -15.13
C ILE A 85 9.23 23.68 -15.40
N SER A 86 9.31 24.28 -16.59
CA SER A 86 10.48 25.00 -17.08
C SER A 86 10.96 26.10 -16.14
N ASP A 87 10.03 26.85 -15.54
CA ASP A 87 10.36 27.98 -14.66
C ASP A 87 11.01 27.48 -13.37
N LEU A 88 10.52 26.37 -12.82
CA LEU A 88 11.06 25.75 -11.61
C LEU A 88 12.40 25.05 -11.90
N PHE A 89 12.52 24.43 -13.07
CA PHE A 89 13.81 23.90 -13.54
C PHE A 89 14.84 25.01 -13.64
N HIS A 90 14.52 26.14 -14.27
CA HIS A 90 15.43 27.27 -14.38
C HIS A 90 15.77 27.86 -13.00
N LEU A 91 14.78 27.97 -12.10
CA LEU A 91 14.99 28.45 -10.73
C LEU A 91 16.00 27.58 -9.97
N LEU A 92 15.85 26.25 -10.03
CA LEU A 92 16.68 25.32 -9.25
C LEU A 92 18.02 25.01 -9.92
N ARG A 93 18.06 24.96 -11.26
CA ARG A 93 19.25 24.54 -12.03
C ARG A 93 20.05 25.69 -12.61
N GLY A 94 19.49 26.90 -12.63
CA GLY A 94 20.16 28.08 -13.17
C GLY A 94 20.44 28.01 -14.68
N LYS A 95 19.77 27.10 -15.41
CA LYS A 95 19.92 26.92 -16.86
C LYS A 95 18.58 26.56 -17.51
N PRO A 96 18.35 26.89 -18.79
CA PRO A 96 17.22 26.38 -19.55
C PRO A 96 17.45 24.93 -19.97
N SER A 97 16.37 24.19 -20.29
CA SER A 97 16.45 22.87 -20.92
C SER A 97 15.47 22.74 -22.08
N THR A 98 15.89 22.02 -23.12
CA THR A 98 15.04 21.59 -24.24
C THR A 98 14.74 20.10 -24.21
N ARG A 99 15.19 19.37 -23.17
CA ARG A 99 14.94 17.92 -23.07
C ARG A 99 13.47 17.67 -22.81
N GLY A 100 12.88 16.79 -23.63
CA GLY A 100 11.50 16.34 -23.49
C GLY A 100 11.37 15.13 -22.55
N TYR A 101 10.17 14.95 -22.02
CA TYR A 101 9.81 13.83 -21.14
C TYR A 101 9.08 12.72 -21.90
N ALA A 102 9.82 11.95 -22.70
CA ALA A 102 9.25 10.89 -23.53
C ALA A 102 9.05 9.55 -22.77
N VAL A 103 9.91 9.27 -21.79
CA VAL A 103 9.87 8.06 -20.98
C VAL A 103 9.48 8.44 -19.56
N ARG A 104 8.50 7.73 -18.99
CA ARG A 104 8.02 8.00 -17.65
C ARG A 104 9.10 7.71 -16.60
N HIS A 105 9.11 8.51 -15.53
CA HIS A 105 10.11 8.42 -14.45
C HIS A 105 10.11 7.06 -13.74
N ASP A 106 8.99 6.33 -13.73
CA ASP A 106 8.93 4.94 -13.26
C ASP A 106 9.93 4.04 -14.00
N ALA A 107 9.91 4.06 -15.33
CA ALA A 107 10.85 3.34 -16.18
C ALA A 107 12.27 3.91 -16.10
N LEU A 108 12.43 5.23 -16.00
CA LEU A 108 13.73 5.87 -15.84
C LEU A 108 14.41 5.48 -14.52
N GLY A 109 13.68 5.46 -13.42
CA GLY A 109 14.21 5.06 -12.11
C GLY A 109 14.61 3.58 -12.10
N TYR A 110 13.83 2.72 -12.76
CA TYR A 110 14.21 1.32 -12.94
C TYR A 110 15.46 1.14 -13.79
N ALA A 111 15.59 1.90 -14.89
CA ALA A 111 16.80 1.88 -15.73
C ALA A 111 18.02 2.39 -14.96
N LEU A 112 17.87 3.49 -14.22
CA LEU A 112 18.93 4.07 -13.39
C LEU A 112 19.44 3.09 -12.33
N TRP A 113 18.56 2.29 -11.73
CA TRP A 113 18.97 1.24 -10.81
C TRP A 113 19.86 0.20 -11.48
N ASN A 114 19.42 -0.37 -12.61
CA ASN A 114 20.16 -1.44 -13.28
C ASN A 114 21.47 -0.94 -13.90
N ASP A 115 21.49 0.29 -14.43
CA ASP A 115 22.62 0.80 -15.20
C ASP A 115 23.69 1.49 -14.31
N SER A 116 23.35 1.88 -13.06
CA SER A 116 24.27 2.64 -12.19
C SER A 116 24.09 2.34 -10.69
N LEU A 117 22.90 2.51 -10.10
CA LEU A 117 22.77 2.46 -8.64
C LEU A 117 23.11 1.10 -8.06
N TRP A 118 22.79 0.00 -8.75
CA TRP A 118 23.13 -1.34 -8.28
C TRP A 118 24.64 -1.54 -8.12
N ASP A 119 25.42 -1.10 -9.12
CA ASP A 119 26.87 -1.22 -9.08
C ASP A 119 27.48 -0.42 -7.92
N ARG A 120 26.95 0.77 -7.64
CA ARG A 120 27.33 1.58 -6.48
C ARG A 120 26.94 0.92 -5.16
N THR A 121 25.68 0.47 -5.08
CA THR A 121 25.12 -0.24 -3.92
C THR A 121 25.99 -1.43 -3.52
N TRP A 122 26.43 -2.21 -4.52
CA TRP A 122 27.30 -3.37 -4.30
C TRP A 122 28.71 -2.96 -3.85
N LYS A 123 29.36 -2.03 -4.58
CA LYS A 123 30.74 -1.61 -4.29
C LYS A 123 30.89 -0.94 -2.93
N GLU A 124 29.89 -0.18 -2.51
CA GLU A 124 29.90 0.56 -1.25
C GLU A 124 29.16 -0.17 -0.12
N GLY A 125 28.60 -1.36 -0.39
CA GLY A 125 27.98 -2.22 0.62
C GLY A 125 26.71 -1.66 1.28
N TRP A 126 25.95 -0.78 0.60
CA TRP A 126 24.82 -0.06 1.21
C TRP A 126 23.74 -0.96 1.81
N LEU A 127 23.54 -2.16 1.25
CA LEU A 127 22.53 -3.11 1.70
C LEU A 127 23.08 -4.21 2.61
N GLY A 128 24.36 -4.12 3.01
CA GLY A 128 25.05 -5.11 3.85
C GLY A 128 25.30 -6.46 3.15
N VAL A 129 25.05 -6.55 1.83
CA VAL A 129 25.33 -7.78 1.05
C VAL A 129 26.77 -7.76 0.54
N VAL A 130 27.45 -8.90 0.66
CA VAL A 130 28.83 -9.09 0.22
C VAL A 130 28.96 -10.43 -0.51
N GLY A 131 29.94 -10.55 -1.40
CA GLY A 131 30.20 -11.79 -2.13
C GLY A 131 31.11 -11.60 -3.34
N ASP A 132 31.18 -12.62 -4.18
CA ASP A 132 31.87 -12.56 -5.47
C ASP A 132 30.95 -11.99 -6.58
N GLU A 133 31.46 -11.88 -7.82
CA GLU A 133 30.66 -11.43 -8.97
C GLU A 133 29.45 -12.33 -9.26
N ARG A 134 29.51 -13.60 -8.86
CA ARG A 134 28.41 -14.55 -9.06
C ARG A 134 27.28 -14.26 -8.08
N GLU A 135 27.61 -13.97 -6.83
CA GLU A 135 26.70 -13.49 -5.79
C GLU A 135 26.14 -12.11 -6.14
N LYS A 136 26.96 -11.20 -6.67
CA LYS A 136 26.49 -9.90 -7.18
C LYS A 136 25.33 -10.08 -8.14
N GLY A 137 25.48 -10.93 -9.16
CA GLY A 137 24.40 -11.19 -10.12
C GLY A 137 23.16 -11.87 -9.53
N ARG A 138 23.28 -12.60 -8.40
CA ARG A 138 22.12 -13.19 -7.71
C ARG A 138 21.34 -12.13 -6.91
N TRP A 139 22.07 -11.30 -6.16
CA TRP A 139 21.48 -10.18 -5.42
C TRP A 139 20.86 -9.14 -6.35
N GLU A 140 21.48 -8.87 -7.50
CA GLU A 140 20.93 -8.00 -8.54
C GLU A 140 19.54 -8.46 -8.98
N ARG A 141 19.39 -9.76 -9.27
CA ARG A 141 18.09 -10.33 -9.67
C ARG A 141 17.06 -10.23 -8.55
N LEU A 142 17.48 -10.48 -7.31
CA LEU A 142 16.61 -10.43 -6.14
C LEU A 142 16.11 -9.01 -5.87
N PHE A 143 17.02 -8.04 -5.73
CA PHE A 143 16.66 -6.64 -5.50
C PHE A 143 15.97 -6.02 -6.72
N GLY A 144 16.25 -6.54 -7.91
CA GLY A 144 15.52 -6.21 -9.13
C GLY A 144 14.00 -6.42 -9.02
N TYR A 145 13.52 -7.37 -8.20
CA TYR A 145 12.09 -7.50 -7.90
C TYR A 145 11.59 -6.32 -7.04
N LEU A 146 12.32 -5.95 -5.99
CA LEU A 146 11.93 -4.88 -5.07
C LEU A 146 11.92 -3.52 -5.77
N VAL A 147 12.97 -3.20 -6.52
CA VAL A 147 13.06 -1.94 -7.25
C VAL A 147 11.99 -1.84 -8.32
N ARG A 148 11.72 -2.94 -9.03
CA ARG A 148 10.64 -2.97 -10.02
C ARG A 148 9.27 -2.72 -9.40
N SER A 149 9.05 -3.18 -8.18
CA SER A 149 7.82 -2.93 -7.43
C SER A 149 7.67 -1.48 -7.02
N VAL A 150 8.70 -0.87 -6.42
CA VAL A 150 8.61 0.51 -5.93
C VAL A 150 8.60 1.53 -7.07
N THR A 151 9.35 1.32 -8.14
CA THR A 151 9.28 2.23 -9.29
C THR A 151 8.00 2.04 -10.10
N GLY A 152 7.28 0.92 -9.93
CA GLY A 152 5.95 0.68 -10.49
C GLY A 152 4.78 1.38 -9.78
N HIS A 153 5.04 2.33 -8.88
CA HIS A 153 4.07 2.97 -7.98
C HIS A 153 2.89 3.71 -8.67
N HIS A 154 2.95 3.93 -9.98
CA HIS A 154 1.80 4.43 -10.76
C HIS A 154 0.77 3.35 -11.13
N GLY A 155 0.93 2.16 -10.56
CA GLY A 155 0.01 1.03 -10.67
C GLY A 155 0.28 0.11 -11.85
N ILE A 156 1.43 0.24 -12.51
CA ILE A 156 1.90 -0.65 -13.59
C ILE A 156 3.41 -0.83 -13.41
N PRO A 157 3.95 -2.05 -13.48
CA PRO A 157 5.40 -2.26 -13.46
C PRO A 157 6.12 -1.45 -14.55
N PRO A 158 7.33 -0.93 -14.30
CA PRO A 158 8.07 -0.14 -15.26
C PRO A 158 8.33 -0.93 -16.54
N LYS A 159 8.20 -0.24 -17.68
CA LYS A 159 8.58 -0.79 -18.99
C LYS A 159 10.11 -0.87 -19.06
N ARG A 160 10.61 -1.95 -19.65
CA ARG A 160 12.05 -2.09 -19.96
C ARG A 160 12.40 -1.65 -21.38
N ARG A 161 11.38 -1.51 -22.23
CA ARG A 161 11.53 -1.18 -23.64
C ARG A 161 10.63 -0.02 -24.02
N GLY A 162 11.18 0.91 -24.79
CA GLY A 162 10.50 2.07 -25.34
C GLY A 162 9.85 1.78 -26.70
N PRO A 163 9.48 2.85 -27.45
CA PRO A 163 9.06 2.73 -28.84
C PRO A 163 10.08 1.93 -29.67
N ASN A 164 9.60 1.16 -30.67
CA ASN A 164 10.44 0.31 -31.53
C ASN A 164 11.23 -0.78 -30.78
N ASN A 165 10.78 -1.19 -29.58
CA ASN A 165 11.34 -2.28 -28.80
C ASN A 165 12.79 -2.04 -28.32
N GLN A 166 13.27 -0.78 -28.35
CA GLN A 166 14.59 -0.40 -27.85
C GLN A 166 14.64 -0.45 -26.33
N GLN A 167 15.76 -0.91 -25.77
CA GLN A 167 15.97 -0.96 -24.33
C GLN A 167 16.06 0.47 -23.78
N ILE A 168 15.32 0.75 -22.71
CA ILE A 168 15.42 2.02 -22.00
C ILE A 168 16.70 1.96 -21.16
N SER A 169 17.61 2.91 -21.37
CA SER A 169 18.87 3.01 -20.64
C SER A 169 19.01 4.37 -19.98
N ALA A 170 19.57 4.39 -18.77
CA ALA A 170 19.86 5.60 -18.04
C ALA A 170 20.82 6.52 -18.81
N ALA A 171 21.81 5.95 -19.52
CA ALA A 171 22.80 6.72 -20.29
C ALA A 171 22.18 7.61 -21.39
N MET A 172 20.97 7.30 -21.86
CA MET A 172 20.26 8.10 -22.86
C MET A 172 19.41 9.22 -22.26
N HIS A 173 19.10 9.15 -20.96
CA HIS A 173 18.11 10.02 -20.31
C HIS A 173 18.68 10.84 -19.15
N PHE A 174 19.82 10.42 -18.60
CA PHE A 174 20.54 11.10 -17.53
C PHE A 174 21.88 11.59 -18.05
N SER A 175 22.25 12.82 -17.70
CA SER A 175 23.65 13.23 -17.82
C SER A 175 24.52 12.53 -16.77
N GLN A 176 25.84 12.59 -16.92
CA GLN A 176 26.77 12.10 -15.90
C GLN A 176 26.55 12.80 -14.56
N GLU A 177 26.26 14.10 -14.60
CA GLU A 177 25.94 14.91 -13.44
C GLU A 177 24.64 14.45 -12.76
N GLU A 178 23.55 14.28 -13.51
CA GLU A 178 22.27 13.79 -12.97
C GLU A 178 22.40 12.38 -12.35
N THR A 179 23.18 11.52 -13.00
CA THR A 179 23.48 10.18 -12.48
C THR A 179 24.25 10.27 -11.17
N ALA A 180 25.29 11.09 -11.10
CA ALA A 180 26.09 11.30 -9.89
C ALA A 180 25.26 11.88 -8.73
N VAL A 181 24.34 12.81 -9.02
CA VAL A 181 23.43 13.37 -8.00
C VAL A 181 22.46 12.31 -7.47
N ALA A 182 21.90 11.48 -8.35
CA ALA A 182 21.01 10.40 -7.92
C ALA A 182 21.76 9.31 -7.12
N GLU A 183 23.00 8.97 -7.51
CA GLU A 183 23.90 8.10 -6.74
C GLU A 183 24.18 8.69 -5.35
N MET A 184 24.46 10.00 -5.27
CA MET A 184 24.68 10.71 -4.02
C MET A 184 23.44 10.69 -3.11
N PHE A 185 22.25 10.95 -3.66
CA PHE A 185 21.00 10.85 -2.93
C PHE A 185 20.75 9.43 -2.38
N ALA A 186 20.90 8.41 -3.23
CA ALA A 186 20.69 7.01 -2.84
C ALA A 186 21.67 6.59 -1.74
N ARG A 187 22.95 6.95 -1.86
CA ARG A 187 23.98 6.69 -0.84
C ARG A 187 23.63 7.33 0.50
N ASP A 188 23.31 8.62 0.50
CA ASP A 188 23.05 9.36 1.74
C ASP A 188 21.74 8.88 2.40
N THR A 189 20.75 8.51 1.58
CA THR A 189 19.52 7.85 2.04
C THR A 189 19.80 6.47 2.65
N ALA A 190 20.67 5.67 2.03
CA ALA A 190 21.08 4.38 2.58
C ALA A 190 21.73 4.54 3.96
N LYS A 191 22.62 5.53 4.15
CA LYS A 191 23.24 5.81 5.46
C LYS A 191 22.20 6.11 6.55
N ILE A 192 21.14 6.85 6.22
CA ILE A 192 20.09 7.22 7.17
C ILE A 192 19.19 6.02 7.49
N LEU A 193 18.75 5.28 6.47
CA LEU A 193 17.71 4.26 6.61
C LEU A 193 18.26 2.88 6.96
N MET A 194 19.47 2.56 6.49
CA MET A 194 20.16 1.30 6.80
C MET A 194 21.05 1.44 8.03
N GLY A 195 21.67 2.60 8.27
CA GLY A 195 22.63 2.77 9.37
C GLY A 195 23.79 1.78 9.27
N ASN A 196 24.28 1.27 10.42
CA ASN A 196 25.29 0.21 10.50
C ASN A 196 24.65 -1.19 10.38
N PHE A 197 23.87 -1.39 9.32
CA PHE A 197 23.19 -2.65 9.10
C PHE A 197 24.15 -3.71 8.52
N ASP A 198 24.41 -4.74 9.31
CA ASP A 198 25.10 -5.94 8.85
C ASP A 198 24.09 -7.05 8.57
N MET A 199 24.12 -7.60 7.35
CA MET A 199 23.33 -8.78 7.01
C MET A 199 23.81 -9.98 7.83
N PRO A 200 22.90 -10.74 8.46
CA PRO A 200 23.27 -11.98 9.09
C PRO A 200 23.89 -12.94 8.07
N ALA A 201 25.06 -13.51 8.39
CA ALA A 201 25.89 -14.33 7.50
C ALA A 201 25.24 -15.60 6.91
N ARG A 202 23.97 -15.89 7.22
CA ARG A 202 23.23 -17.09 6.80
C ARG A 202 22.30 -16.89 5.60
N PHE A 203 22.10 -15.68 5.10
CA PHE A 203 21.16 -15.45 4.00
C PHE A 203 21.80 -15.61 2.62
N ARG A 204 21.17 -16.42 1.76
CA ARG A 204 21.56 -16.60 0.35
C ARG A 204 20.44 -16.13 -0.57
N ALA A 205 20.78 -15.36 -1.60
CA ALA A 205 19.81 -14.78 -2.51
C ALA A 205 18.90 -15.82 -3.19
N GLU A 206 19.43 -16.99 -3.57
CA GLU A 206 18.62 -18.03 -4.24
C GLU A 206 17.56 -18.65 -3.32
N GLU A 207 17.83 -18.79 -2.02
CA GLU A 207 16.86 -19.33 -1.05
C GLU A 207 15.69 -18.36 -0.85
N MET A 208 15.95 -17.06 -0.99
CA MET A 208 14.96 -16.01 -0.80
C MET A 208 14.16 -15.68 -2.07
N ARG A 209 14.59 -16.14 -3.24
CA ARG A 209 14.06 -15.69 -4.54
C ARG A 209 12.55 -15.79 -4.65
N THR A 210 11.97 -16.94 -4.29
CA THR A 210 10.52 -17.16 -4.36
C THR A 210 9.78 -16.26 -3.38
N SER A 211 10.26 -16.18 -2.13
CA SER A 211 9.65 -15.34 -1.09
C SER A 211 9.65 -13.85 -1.46
N VAL A 212 10.76 -13.35 -2.02
CA VAL A 212 10.91 -11.97 -2.47
C VAL A 212 10.03 -11.69 -3.69
N ALA A 213 9.92 -12.63 -4.63
CA ALA A 213 9.02 -12.50 -5.77
C ALA A 213 7.55 -12.39 -5.32
N THR A 214 7.11 -13.22 -4.37
CA THR A 214 5.75 -13.14 -3.80
C THR A 214 5.55 -11.82 -3.07
N PHE A 215 6.48 -11.47 -2.18
CA PHE A 215 6.45 -10.21 -1.41
C PHE A 215 6.41 -8.96 -2.30
N SER A 216 7.10 -8.99 -3.46
CA SER A 216 7.20 -7.84 -4.36
C SER A 216 5.84 -7.33 -4.85
N TRP A 217 4.83 -8.21 -4.95
CA TRP A 217 3.46 -7.82 -5.30
C TRP A 217 2.80 -6.99 -4.20
N LEU A 218 2.97 -7.38 -2.94
CA LEU A 218 2.49 -6.60 -1.80
C LEU A 218 3.24 -5.28 -1.68
N LEU A 219 4.58 -5.32 -1.82
CA LEU A 219 5.40 -4.11 -1.79
C LEU A 219 4.92 -3.08 -2.81
N ALA A 220 4.60 -3.50 -4.05
CA ALA A 220 4.09 -2.59 -5.06
C ALA A 220 2.77 -1.90 -4.63
N GLY A 221 1.90 -2.62 -3.92
CA GLY A 221 0.68 -2.03 -3.33
C GLY A 221 0.98 -1.06 -2.19
N ILE A 222 1.90 -1.45 -1.30
CA ILE A 222 2.38 -0.61 -0.19
C ILE A 222 3.02 0.68 -0.72
N THR A 223 3.82 0.62 -1.79
CA THR A 223 4.45 1.81 -2.36
C THR A 223 3.42 2.80 -2.90
N VAL A 224 2.41 2.32 -3.62
CA VAL A 224 1.29 3.16 -4.09
C VAL A 224 0.61 3.85 -2.91
N LEU A 225 0.33 3.08 -1.85
CA LEU A 225 -0.31 3.61 -0.64
C LEU A 225 0.56 4.70 0.02
N CYS A 226 1.85 4.43 0.19
CA CYS A 226 2.78 5.36 0.82
C CYS A 226 2.93 6.66 0.00
N ASP A 227 3.08 6.59 -1.32
CA ASP A 227 3.13 7.77 -2.20
C ASP A 227 1.83 8.60 -2.12
N TRP A 228 0.67 7.94 -2.07
CA TRP A 228 -0.61 8.65 -1.94
C TRP A 228 -0.78 9.34 -0.59
N ILE A 229 -0.37 8.71 0.50
CA ILE A 229 -0.41 9.32 1.84
C ILE A 229 0.56 10.51 1.89
N ALA A 230 1.81 10.30 1.45
CA ALA A 230 2.84 11.34 1.43
C ALA A 230 2.42 12.55 0.58
N SER A 231 1.88 12.30 -0.61
CA SER A 231 1.43 13.36 -1.53
C SER A 231 0.24 14.17 -1.01
N GLY A 232 -0.58 13.60 -0.12
CA GLY A 232 -1.82 14.20 0.37
C GLY A 232 -1.68 14.98 1.68
N HIS A 233 -0.80 14.53 2.58
CA HIS A 233 -0.80 15.00 3.98
C HIS A 233 0.46 15.77 4.39
N PHE A 234 1.51 15.75 3.58
CA PHE A 234 2.78 16.39 3.93
C PHE A 234 2.82 17.85 3.46
N GLU A 235 3.45 18.69 4.28
CA GLU A 235 3.73 20.07 3.95
C GLU A 235 4.83 20.18 2.89
N LEU A 236 4.69 21.13 1.97
CA LEU A 236 5.69 21.34 0.93
C LEU A 236 6.89 22.10 1.50
N VAL A 237 8.02 21.42 1.64
CA VAL A 237 9.31 22.02 2.02
C VAL A 237 10.18 22.26 0.79
N SER A 238 10.50 23.52 0.53
CA SER A 238 11.36 23.96 -0.59
C SER A 238 12.78 24.34 -0.16
N ASN A 239 12.99 24.63 1.13
CA ASN A 239 14.27 25.08 1.65
C ASN A 239 15.19 23.88 1.94
N PRO A 240 16.45 23.87 1.42
CA PRO A 240 17.42 22.82 1.70
C PRO A 240 17.82 22.72 3.19
N MET A 241 17.90 21.51 3.70
CA MET A 241 18.36 21.11 5.03
C MET A 241 18.90 19.67 4.95
N PRO A 242 19.82 19.25 5.84
CA PRO A 242 20.36 17.89 5.81
C PRO A 242 19.27 16.81 5.84
N LEU A 243 19.42 15.76 5.03
CA LEU A 243 18.45 14.67 4.94
C LEU A 243 18.16 14.00 6.30
N VAL A 244 19.16 13.90 7.18
CA VAL A 244 19.00 13.34 8.53
C VAL A 244 18.10 14.21 9.40
N ASP A 245 18.23 15.53 9.30
CA ASP A 245 17.40 16.49 10.04
C ASP A 245 15.97 16.47 9.49
N TYR A 246 15.82 16.44 8.17
CA TYR A 246 14.52 16.30 7.53
C TYR A 246 13.82 14.99 7.95
N TRP A 247 14.54 13.87 7.93
CA TRP A 247 14.02 12.56 8.29
C TRP A 247 13.45 12.53 9.71
N HIS A 248 14.22 13.02 10.70
CA HIS A 248 13.82 12.97 12.11
C HIS A 248 12.83 14.06 12.51
N ASN A 249 13.00 15.28 12.01
CA ASN A 249 12.23 16.44 12.47
C ASN A 249 10.97 16.69 11.63
N HIS A 250 10.92 16.21 10.37
CA HIS A 250 9.82 16.47 9.46
C HIS A 250 9.14 15.19 8.96
N ALA A 251 9.89 14.27 8.34
CA ALA A 251 9.31 13.12 7.64
C ALA A 251 8.61 12.14 8.60
N LEU A 252 9.32 11.69 9.66
CA LEU A 252 8.77 10.75 10.64
C LEU A 252 7.57 11.31 11.43
N PRO A 253 7.62 12.54 12.00
CA PRO A 253 6.47 13.09 12.72
C PRO A 253 5.25 13.32 11.83
N GLN A 254 5.44 13.77 10.58
CA GLN A 254 4.34 13.93 9.63
C GLN A 254 3.77 12.57 9.20
N ALA A 255 4.62 11.55 8.98
CA ALA A 255 4.18 10.21 8.66
C ALA A 255 3.30 9.61 9.78
N GLN A 256 3.66 9.79 11.05
CA GLN A 256 2.86 9.35 12.19
C GLN A 256 1.45 9.97 12.18
N LYS A 257 1.39 11.29 11.99
CA LYS A 257 0.10 12.01 11.90
C LYS A 257 -0.71 11.56 10.68
N ALA A 258 -0.08 11.48 9.52
CA ALA A 258 -0.73 11.15 8.26
C ALA A 258 -1.29 9.72 8.26
N VAL A 259 -0.52 8.73 8.73
CA VAL A 259 -0.98 7.33 8.81
C VAL A 259 -2.17 7.22 9.76
N ALA A 260 -2.11 7.85 10.93
CA ALA A 260 -3.21 7.85 11.90
C ALA A 260 -4.51 8.48 11.35
N GLN A 261 -4.40 9.46 10.44
CA GLN A 261 -5.54 10.17 9.84
C GLN A 261 -6.17 9.47 8.62
N THR A 262 -5.57 8.39 8.11
CA THR A 262 -6.02 7.75 6.86
C THR A 262 -6.94 6.54 7.05
N GLY A 263 -7.03 6.00 8.27
CA GLY A 263 -7.82 4.79 8.59
C GLY A 263 -7.26 3.51 8.00
N VAL A 264 -6.01 3.51 7.55
CA VAL A 264 -5.37 2.35 6.92
C VAL A 264 -4.80 1.37 7.94
N LEU A 265 -4.64 1.81 9.19
CA LEU A 265 -4.21 0.98 10.30
C LEU A 265 -5.37 0.07 10.71
N PRO A 266 -5.07 -1.21 11.01
CA PRO A 266 -6.12 -2.15 11.33
C PRO A 266 -6.71 -1.86 12.70
N THR A 267 -8.03 -2.01 12.79
CA THR A 267 -8.73 -2.00 14.06
C THR A 267 -8.71 -3.39 14.70
N LYS A 268 -8.43 -3.47 16.00
CA LYS A 268 -8.39 -4.75 16.72
C LYS A 268 -9.78 -5.38 16.83
N ALA A 269 -9.85 -6.67 16.52
CA ALA A 269 -11.07 -7.46 16.68
C ALA A 269 -11.44 -7.62 18.16
N SER A 270 -12.74 -7.59 18.46
CA SER A 270 -13.23 -7.69 19.84
C SER A 270 -13.08 -9.09 20.41
N PHE A 271 -12.22 -9.29 21.40
CA PHE A 271 -12.07 -10.60 22.07
C PHE A 271 -13.27 -10.99 22.94
N SER A 272 -13.98 -10.00 23.51
CA SER A 272 -15.07 -10.19 24.48
C SER A 272 -16.41 -10.59 23.86
N VAL A 273 -16.62 -10.31 22.57
CA VAL A 273 -17.90 -10.56 21.90
C VAL A 273 -18.04 -12.03 21.52
N SER A 274 -19.09 -12.67 22.02
CA SER A 274 -19.51 -14.03 21.63
C SER A 274 -20.18 -14.04 20.25
N SER A 275 -20.18 -15.18 19.57
CA SER A 275 -20.76 -15.34 18.22
C SER A 275 -22.25 -14.93 18.16
N SER A 276 -23.02 -15.16 19.22
CA SER A 276 -24.43 -14.76 19.32
C SER A 276 -24.61 -13.26 19.54
N SER A 277 -23.66 -12.58 20.19
CA SER A 277 -23.73 -11.13 20.42
C SER A 277 -23.32 -10.27 19.21
N LEU A 278 -22.77 -10.86 18.15
CA LEU A 278 -22.46 -10.15 16.90
C LEU A 278 -23.73 -9.63 16.22
N PHE A 279 -24.82 -10.39 16.30
CA PHE A 279 -26.08 -10.09 15.63
C PHE A 279 -27.22 -10.03 16.65
N PRO A 280 -27.58 -8.84 17.18
CA PRO A 280 -28.60 -8.72 18.23
C PRO A 280 -29.98 -9.24 17.83
N ALA A 281 -30.27 -9.27 16.53
CA ALA A 281 -31.54 -9.78 16.01
C ALA A 281 -31.62 -11.32 16.02
N ILE A 282 -30.52 -12.02 16.34
CA ILE A 282 -30.45 -13.49 16.36
C ILE A 282 -30.42 -13.96 17.81
N GLU A 283 -31.57 -14.36 18.34
CA GLU A 283 -31.66 -14.91 19.69
C GLU A 283 -31.12 -16.35 19.77
N ILE A 284 -31.37 -17.16 18.73
CA ILE A 284 -30.96 -18.57 18.66
C ILE A 284 -30.22 -18.79 17.34
N LEU A 285 -28.96 -19.22 17.45
CA LEU A 285 -28.13 -19.58 16.29
C LEU A 285 -28.72 -20.78 15.55
N THR A 286 -28.74 -20.72 14.22
CA THR A 286 -29.06 -21.87 13.36
C THR A 286 -27.99 -22.96 13.50
N PRO A 287 -28.27 -24.22 13.10
CA PRO A 287 -27.27 -25.30 13.18
C PRO A 287 -25.95 -24.95 12.50
N LEU A 288 -26.00 -24.34 11.31
CA LEU A 288 -24.81 -23.90 10.57
C LEU A 288 -24.05 -22.79 11.33
N GLN A 289 -24.76 -21.79 11.87
CA GLN A 289 -24.13 -20.71 12.65
C GLN A 289 -23.47 -21.23 13.93
N ARG A 290 -24.10 -22.21 14.61
CA ARG A 290 -23.52 -22.88 15.79
C ARG A 290 -22.27 -23.66 15.41
N GLN A 291 -22.32 -24.44 14.34
CA GLN A 291 -21.14 -25.15 13.83
C GLN A 291 -19.99 -24.17 13.48
N SER A 292 -20.29 -23.05 12.83
CA SER A 292 -19.34 -21.97 12.55
C SER A 292 -18.76 -21.30 13.80
N SER A 293 -19.53 -21.25 14.89
CA SER A 293 -19.06 -20.75 16.19
C SER A 293 -18.11 -21.74 16.88
N ASP A 294 -18.39 -23.04 16.76
CA ASP A 294 -17.78 -24.05 17.63
C ASP A 294 -16.65 -24.83 16.94
N CYS A 295 -16.60 -24.84 15.60
CA CYS A 295 -15.60 -25.61 14.86
C CYS A 295 -14.17 -25.16 15.18
N SER A 296 -13.21 -26.08 15.20
CA SER A 296 -11.80 -25.72 15.34
C SER A 296 -11.33 -24.95 14.11
N ILE A 297 -10.57 -23.87 14.31
CA ILE A 297 -9.87 -23.15 13.24
C ILE A 297 -8.40 -23.61 13.28
N PRO A 298 -7.92 -24.41 12.31
CA PRO A 298 -6.51 -24.77 12.18
C PRO A 298 -5.55 -23.57 12.11
N GLU A 299 -4.26 -23.82 12.22
CA GLU A 299 -3.24 -22.80 11.94
C GLU A 299 -2.98 -22.71 10.42
N GLY A 300 -2.60 -21.52 9.95
CA GLY A 300 -2.29 -21.25 8.54
C GLY A 300 -3.50 -20.88 7.66
N PRO A 301 -3.27 -20.67 6.35
CA PRO A 301 -4.29 -20.23 5.39
C PRO A 301 -5.43 -21.24 5.23
N GLN A 302 -6.67 -20.77 5.09
CA GLN A 302 -7.86 -21.63 5.02
C GLN A 302 -8.81 -21.24 3.90
N LEU A 303 -9.42 -22.25 3.29
CA LEU A 303 -10.60 -22.12 2.44
C LEU A 303 -11.75 -22.86 3.14
N ILE A 304 -12.79 -22.12 3.53
CA ILE A 304 -13.98 -22.68 4.18
C ILE A 304 -15.15 -22.54 3.20
N ILE A 305 -15.83 -23.65 2.94
CA ILE A 305 -17.00 -23.71 2.07
C ILE A 305 -18.22 -24.00 2.94
N LEU A 306 -19.22 -23.11 2.91
CA LEU A 306 -20.48 -23.25 3.64
C LEU A 306 -21.60 -23.57 2.65
N GLU A 307 -22.15 -24.77 2.72
CA GLU A 307 -23.24 -25.24 1.85
C GLU A 307 -24.49 -25.50 2.67
N ASP A 308 -25.57 -24.79 2.36
CA ASP A 308 -26.87 -24.95 3.00
C ASP A 308 -27.97 -24.24 2.17
N VAL A 309 -29.24 -24.50 2.52
CA VAL A 309 -30.41 -23.90 1.86
C VAL A 309 -30.44 -22.38 2.00
N THR A 310 -31.15 -21.70 1.09
CA THR A 310 -31.36 -20.25 1.18
C THR A 310 -32.14 -19.90 2.45
N GLY A 311 -31.76 -18.81 3.12
CA GLY A 311 -32.38 -18.40 4.38
C GLY A 311 -31.90 -19.14 5.64
N SER A 312 -30.97 -20.11 5.56
CA SER A 312 -30.42 -20.80 6.74
C SER A 312 -29.44 -19.96 7.59
N GLY A 313 -29.14 -18.74 7.15
CA GLY A 313 -28.21 -17.84 7.82
C GLY A 313 -26.74 -18.06 7.46
N LYS A 314 -26.45 -18.46 6.20
CA LYS A 314 -25.08 -18.68 5.69
C LYS A 314 -24.19 -17.44 5.83
N THR A 315 -24.70 -16.26 5.50
CA THR A 315 -23.92 -15.02 5.57
C THR A 315 -23.50 -14.71 7.02
N GLU A 316 -24.40 -14.89 7.99
CA GLU A 316 -24.09 -14.71 9.41
C GLU A 316 -23.11 -15.79 9.92
N ALA A 317 -23.25 -17.03 9.47
CA ALA A 317 -22.31 -18.11 9.76
C ALA A 317 -20.90 -17.81 9.21
N ALA A 318 -20.81 -17.22 8.02
CA ALA A 318 -19.55 -16.77 7.41
C ALA A 318 -18.93 -15.61 8.20
N LEU A 319 -19.74 -14.65 8.65
CA LEU A 319 -19.27 -13.52 9.46
C LEU A 319 -18.82 -13.93 10.86
N ILE A 320 -19.46 -14.92 11.48
CA ILE A 320 -18.99 -15.54 12.72
C ILE A 320 -17.58 -16.12 12.51
N LEU A 321 -17.38 -16.90 11.43
CA LEU A 321 -16.07 -17.46 11.11
C LEU A 321 -15.03 -16.37 10.82
N ALA A 322 -15.39 -15.35 10.03
CA ALA A 322 -14.50 -14.24 9.71
C ALA A 322 -14.04 -13.50 10.97
N HIS A 323 -14.96 -13.19 11.90
CA HIS A 323 -14.61 -12.60 13.19
C HIS A 323 -13.70 -13.51 14.02
N ARG A 324 -13.93 -14.83 14.03
CA ARG A 324 -13.07 -15.79 14.73
C ARG A 324 -11.67 -15.90 14.09
N LEU A 325 -11.58 -15.79 12.77
CA LEU A 325 -10.29 -15.71 12.05
C LEU A 325 -9.55 -14.43 12.42
N MET A 326 -10.24 -13.29 12.48
CA MET A 326 -9.64 -12.02 12.92
C MET A 326 -9.14 -12.07 14.37
N LYS A 327 -9.90 -12.70 15.29
CA LYS A 327 -9.46 -12.94 16.68
C LYS A 327 -8.15 -13.71 16.77
N LYS A 328 -7.91 -14.63 15.83
CA LYS A 328 -6.67 -15.40 15.75
C LYS A 328 -5.53 -14.65 15.04
N GLY A 329 -5.78 -13.47 14.50
CA GLY A 329 -4.82 -12.71 13.70
C GLY A 329 -4.72 -13.17 12.23
N ASN A 330 -5.65 -14.01 11.75
CA ASN A 330 -5.69 -14.50 10.37
C ASN A 330 -6.42 -13.51 9.44
N GLY A 331 -6.10 -12.23 9.59
CA GLY A 331 -6.76 -11.11 8.91
C GLY A 331 -7.10 -9.99 9.90
N SER A 332 -7.04 -8.76 9.42
CA SER A 332 -7.33 -7.55 10.19
C SER A 332 -8.66 -6.89 9.83
N GLY A 333 -9.38 -7.44 8.86
CA GLY A 333 -10.66 -6.93 8.38
C GLY A 333 -11.40 -7.96 7.56
N ILE A 334 -12.53 -7.56 6.97
CA ILE A 334 -13.43 -8.42 6.20
C ILE A 334 -13.78 -7.73 4.88
N PHE A 335 -13.71 -8.45 3.78
CA PHE A 335 -14.32 -8.03 2.52
C PHE A 335 -15.41 -9.01 2.10
N ILE A 336 -16.65 -8.54 2.03
CA ILE A 336 -17.79 -9.32 1.55
C ILE A 336 -18.02 -9.01 0.08
N ALA A 337 -17.79 -10.02 -0.76
CA ALA A 337 -18.02 -10.03 -2.20
C ALA A 337 -19.39 -10.63 -2.50
N LEU A 338 -20.29 -9.84 -3.09
CA LEU A 338 -21.66 -10.24 -3.44
C LEU A 338 -21.88 -10.26 -4.96
N PRO A 339 -22.89 -10.99 -5.48
CA PRO A 339 -23.10 -11.09 -6.92
C PRO A 339 -23.56 -9.81 -7.60
N THR A 340 -24.30 -8.94 -6.90
CA THR A 340 -24.90 -7.75 -7.51
C THR A 340 -24.74 -6.51 -6.64
N MET A 341 -24.92 -5.35 -7.27
CA MET A 341 -24.92 -4.07 -6.56
C MET A 341 -26.07 -3.96 -5.56
N ALA A 342 -27.25 -4.50 -5.90
CA ALA A 342 -28.42 -4.48 -5.04
C ALA A 342 -28.19 -5.29 -3.76
N THR A 343 -27.65 -6.51 -3.90
CA THR A 343 -27.28 -7.34 -2.74
C THR A 343 -26.17 -6.68 -1.92
N SER A 344 -25.20 -6.03 -2.56
CA SER A 344 -24.14 -5.26 -1.87
C SER A 344 -24.70 -4.10 -1.04
N ASN A 345 -25.66 -3.34 -1.57
CA ASN A 345 -26.32 -2.25 -0.84
C ASN A 345 -27.08 -2.78 0.39
N ALA A 346 -27.90 -3.81 0.21
CA ALA A 346 -28.66 -4.42 1.30
C ALA A 346 -27.73 -4.99 2.40
N MET A 347 -26.63 -5.63 1.99
CA MET A 347 -25.64 -6.16 2.93
C MET A 347 -24.93 -5.05 3.70
N TYR A 348 -24.59 -3.95 3.04
CA TYR A 348 -23.97 -2.79 3.69
C TYR A 348 -24.88 -2.18 4.76
N GLU A 349 -26.16 -1.98 4.45
CA GLU A 349 -27.14 -1.45 5.42
C GLU A 349 -27.31 -2.38 6.61
N ARG A 350 -27.32 -3.70 6.37
CA ARG A 350 -27.38 -4.71 7.42
C ARG A 350 -26.14 -4.69 8.33
N LEU A 351 -24.94 -4.57 7.76
CA LEU A 351 -23.71 -4.48 8.54
C LEU A 351 -23.58 -3.17 9.30
N ALA A 352 -24.03 -2.04 8.74
CA ALA A 352 -23.90 -0.73 9.36
C ALA A 352 -24.45 -0.67 10.80
N VAL A 353 -25.44 -1.52 11.13
CA VAL A 353 -26.07 -1.60 12.45
C VAL A 353 -25.26 -2.41 13.47
N SER A 354 -24.28 -3.22 13.04
CA SER A 354 -23.62 -4.20 13.92
C SER A 354 -22.12 -4.38 13.73
N TYR A 355 -21.51 -3.89 12.65
CA TYR A 355 -20.10 -4.14 12.32
C TYR A 355 -19.14 -3.66 13.41
N GLN A 356 -19.45 -2.56 14.11
CA GLN A 356 -18.63 -2.04 15.21
C GLN A 356 -18.45 -3.07 16.34
N ARG A 357 -19.43 -3.96 16.56
CA ARG A 357 -19.33 -5.03 17.56
C ARG A 357 -18.26 -6.08 17.22
N MET A 358 -17.75 -6.11 16.00
CA MET A 358 -16.64 -6.98 15.61
C MET A 358 -15.29 -6.48 16.14
N PHE A 359 -15.23 -5.26 16.69
CA PHE A 359 -14.02 -4.56 17.09
C PHE A 359 -14.06 -4.14 18.57
N GLU A 360 -12.89 -3.88 19.16
CA GLU A 360 -12.76 -3.47 20.57
C GLU A 360 -13.59 -2.21 20.89
N ASP A 361 -14.12 -2.13 22.12
CA ASP A 361 -14.92 -0.97 22.57
C ASP A 361 -14.09 0.32 22.52
N GLY A 362 -14.68 1.40 22.01
CA GLY A 362 -14.01 2.69 21.82
C GLY A 362 -13.14 2.76 20.55
N ALA A 363 -13.09 1.69 19.75
CA ALA A 363 -12.48 1.74 18.44
C ALA A 363 -13.39 2.40 17.39
N ASP A 364 -12.79 2.92 16.32
CA ASP A 364 -13.49 3.61 15.21
C ASP A 364 -13.21 2.88 13.87
N PRO A 365 -13.70 1.64 13.71
CA PRO A 365 -13.45 0.85 12.51
C PRO A 365 -14.12 1.46 11.28
N SER A 366 -13.47 1.34 10.13
CA SER A 366 -13.98 1.84 8.85
C SER A 366 -14.93 0.84 8.16
N LEU A 367 -16.09 1.32 7.72
CA LEU A 367 -17.04 0.56 6.88
C LEU A 367 -17.20 1.23 5.50
N LEU A 368 -16.93 0.49 4.43
CA LEU A 368 -17.03 1.01 3.06
C LEU A 368 -17.85 0.14 2.12
N LEU A 369 -18.62 0.82 1.27
CA LEU A 369 -19.29 0.23 0.13
C LEU A 369 -18.43 0.36 -1.14
N SER A 370 -18.28 -0.74 -1.88
CA SER A 370 -17.37 -0.88 -3.01
C SER A 370 -18.11 -1.42 -4.24
N HIS A 371 -18.74 -0.53 -5.02
CA HIS A 371 -19.25 -0.86 -6.35
C HIS A 371 -19.34 0.38 -7.27
N SER A 372 -19.64 0.13 -8.54
CA SER A 372 -19.54 1.12 -9.63
C SER A 372 -20.48 2.33 -9.51
N ALA A 373 -21.52 2.23 -8.69
CA ALA A 373 -22.47 3.30 -8.42
C ALA A 373 -22.66 3.59 -6.92
N ARG A 374 -21.65 3.32 -6.08
CA ARG A 374 -21.73 3.59 -4.63
C ARG A 374 -22.08 5.05 -4.31
N HIS A 375 -21.68 5.95 -5.19
CA HIS A 375 -22.01 7.35 -5.10
C HIS A 375 -23.52 7.60 -5.21
N LEU A 376 -24.34 6.68 -5.68
CA LEU A 376 -25.81 6.83 -5.71
C LEU A 376 -26.49 6.31 -4.45
N SER A 377 -25.78 5.58 -3.58
CA SER A 377 -26.34 5.13 -2.30
C SER A 377 -26.49 6.31 -1.34
N ALA A 378 -27.74 6.58 -0.95
CA ALA A 378 -28.07 7.64 0.00
C ALA A 378 -27.48 7.34 1.39
N SER A 379 -27.54 6.08 1.84
CA SER A 379 -26.98 5.63 3.13
C SER A 379 -25.45 5.78 3.19
N PHE A 380 -24.74 5.46 2.09
CA PHE A 380 -23.29 5.68 1.99
C PHE A 380 -22.91 7.16 1.88
N ARG A 381 -23.66 7.96 1.11
CA ARG A 381 -23.45 9.42 1.10
C ARG A 381 -23.72 10.02 2.48
N GLN A 382 -24.74 9.54 3.18
CA GLN A 382 -25.11 10.04 4.50
C GLN A 382 -24.07 9.68 5.55
N SER A 383 -23.45 8.48 5.52
CA SER A 383 -22.33 8.16 6.43
C SER A 383 -21.11 9.05 6.18
N LEU A 384 -20.80 9.36 4.91
CA LEU A 384 -19.74 10.33 4.55
C LEU A 384 -20.09 11.78 4.90
N ILE A 385 -21.37 12.14 4.87
CA ILE A 385 -21.86 13.51 5.15
C ILE A 385 -22.06 13.73 6.64
N GLN A 386 -22.53 12.75 7.42
CA GLN A 386 -22.61 12.84 8.88
C GLN A 386 -21.20 13.01 9.47
N GLY A 387 -20.25 12.22 8.98
CA GLY A 387 -18.83 12.44 9.27
C GLY A 387 -18.30 13.81 8.82
N LYS A 388 -18.93 14.51 7.86
CA LYS A 388 -18.56 15.87 7.43
C LYS A 388 -19.40 17.01 8.06
N LYS A 389 -20.57 16.72 8.61
CA LYS A 389 -21.49 17.72 9.21
C LYS A 389 -21.10 17.99 10.65
N GLU A 390 -20.66 16.98 11.39
CA GLU A 390 -20.07 17.15 12.72
C GLU A 390 -18.78 18.01 12.67
N ILE A 391 -18.09 18.06 11.53
CA ILE A 391 -16.90 18.92 11.30
C ILE A 391 -17.25 20.41 11.21
N ARG A 392 -18.51 20.80 10.95
CA ARG A 392 -18.87 22.19 10.61
C ARG A 392 -19.52 22.99 11.74
N ASP A 393 -20.04 22.33 12.77
CA ASP A 393 -20.86 22.99 13.80
C ASP A 393 -20.19 23.14 15.17
N ASP A 394 -18.94 22.69 15.37
CA ASP A 394 -18.24 22.89 16.66
C ASP A 394 -16.80 23.40 16.52
N TYR A 395 -16.61 24.71 16.77
CA TYR A 395 -15.30 25.34 16.91
C TYR A 395 -14.82 25.18 18.37
N THR A 396 -14.32 24.00 18.72
CA THR A 396 -13.51 23.82 19.93
C THR A 396 -12.41 22.80 19.72
N ILE A 397 -11.19 23.19 20.05
CA ILE A 397 -9.97 22.37 19.96
C ILE A 397 -10.04 21.33 21.08
N GLY A 398 -10.36 20.09 20.74
CA GLY A 398 -10.34 18.93 21.63
C GLY A 398 -10.71 17.66 20.87
N GLU A 399 -9.87 16.63 20.98
CA GLU A 399 -9.99 15.24 20.52
C GLU A 399 -11.41 14.76 20.11
N GLU A 400 -11.76 14.80 18.81
CA GLU A 400 -12.79 13.99 18.07
C GLU A 400 -13.11 14.66 16.70
N THR A 401 -13.36 14.01 15.55
CA THR A 401 -13.55 12.60 15.13
C THR A 401 -12.62 12.25 13.97
N ALA A 402 -11.52 11.55 14.25
CA ALA A 402 -10.55 11.14 13.22
C ALA A 402 -11.11 10.13 12.20
N GLY A 403 -12.05 9.25 12.58
CA GLY A 403 -12.56 8.22 11.67
C GLY A 403 -13.45 8.71 10.54
N ALA A 404 -14.14 9.83 10.70
CA ALA A 404 -14.90 10.44 9.62
C ALA A 404 -13.98 10.94 8.47
N TYR A 405 -12.82 11.52 8.82
CA TYR A 405 -11.80 11.94 7.88
C TYR A 405 -11.10 10.72 7.23
N CYS A 406 -10.84 9.67 8.01
CA CYS A 406 -10.30 8.39 7.55
C CYS A 406 -11.21 7.71 6.50
N ALA A 407 -12.49 7.56 6.83
CA ALA A 407 -13.49 6.98 5.94
C ALA A 407 -13.62 7.80 4.65
N ALA A 408 -13.53 9.13 4.72
CA ALA A 408 -13.54 9.99 3.54
C ALA A 408 -12.30 9.76 2.64
N TRP A 409 -11.10 9.61 3.20
CA TRP A 409 -9.88 9.35 2.43
C TRP A 409 -9.90 7.99 1.73
N LEU A 410 -10.43 6.96 2.40
CA LEU A 410 -10.61 5.63 1.81
C LEU A 410 -11.77 5.59 0.79
N ALA A 411 -12.85 6.34 1.05
CA ALA A 411 -13.99 6.48 0.15
C ALA A 411 -13.71 7.35 -1.09
N ASP A 412 -12.64 8.14 -1.08
CA ASP A 412 -12.25 9.00 -2.19
C ASP A 412 -11.90 8.20 -3.46
N ASN A 413 -11.46 6.94 -3.32
CA ASN A 413 -11.12 6.11 -4.47
C ASN A 413 -11.62 4.67 -4.31
N ARG A 414 -12.23 4.10 -5.37
CA ARG A 414 -12.70 2.71 -5.38
C ARG A 414 -11.55 1.69 -5.24
N LYS A 415 -10.31 2.13 -5.46
CA LYS A 415 -9.12 1.30 -5.27
C LYS A 415 -8.72 1.19 -3.80
N LYS A 416 -9.13 2.16 -2.97
CA LYS A 416 -8.85 2.22 -1.53
C LYS A 416 -9.91 1.52 -0.68
N SER A 417 -11.08 1.19 -1.24
CA SER A 417 -12.15 0.56 -0.45
C SER A 417 -11.82 -0.84 0.06
N LEU A 418 -10.85 -1.52 -0.56
CA LEU A 418 -10.35 -2.81 -0.08
C LEU A 418 -9.37 -2.66 1.10
N LEU A 419 -9.00 -1.44 1.48
CA LEU A 419 -8.11 -1.16 2.62
C LEU A 419 -8.88 -0.88 3.93
N ALA A 420 -10.22 -0.82 3.88
CA ALA A 420 -11.03 -0.64 5.08
C ALA A 420 -11.10 -1.91 5.93
N ASP A 421 -11.41 -1.73 7.22
CA ASP A 421 -11.61 -2.81 8.18
C ASP A 421 -12.80 -3.69 7.77
N VAL A 422 -13.88 -3.08 7.28
CA VAL A 422 -15.03 -3.80 6.71
C VAL A 422 -15.39 -3.22 5.35
N GLY A 423 -15.27 -4.04 4.32
CA GLY A 423 -15.69 -3.71 2.96
C GLY A 423 -16.85 -4.58 2.50
N VAL A 424 -17.83 -3.97 1.83
CA VAL A 424 -18.93 -4.69 1.16
C VAL A 424 -18.95 -4.27 -0.30
N GLY A 425 -18.99 -5.21 -1.23
CA GLY A 425 -18.97 -4.86 -2.65
C GLY A 425 -19.29 -6.01 -3.58
N THR A 426 -19.28 -5.73 -4.88
CA THR A 426 -19.46 -6.81 -5.86
C THR A 426 -18.20 -7.65 -5.98
N LEU A 427 -18.36 -8.92 -6.33
CA LEU A 427 -17.24 -9.83 -6.57
C LEU A 427 -16.24 -9.25 -7.59
N ASP A 428 -16.70 -8.49 -8.60
CA ASP A 428 -15.83 -7.83 -9.59
C ASP A 428 -14.73 -6.98 -8.95
N GLN A 429 -15.01 -6.31 -7.82
CA GLN A 429 -14.00 -5.48 -7.15
C GLN A 429 -12.85 -6.32 -6.60
N ALA A 430 -13.14 -7.52 -6.13
CA ALA A 430 -12.13 -8.47 -5.69
C ALA A 430 -11.43 -9.13 -6.90
N LEU A 431 -12.17 -9.53 -7.93
CA LEU A 431 -11.59 -10.16 -9.14
C LEU A 431 -10.65 -9.22 -9.91
N LEU A 432 -10.86 -7.90 -9.85
CA LEU A 432 -9.91 -6.93 -10.40
C LEU A 432 -8.50 -7.01 -9.78
N ALA A 433 -8.36 -7.62 -8.60
CA ALA A 433 -7.07 -7.90 -7.98
C ALA A 433 -6.34 -9.08 -8.64
N ALA A 434 -7.03 -9.96 -9.37
CA ALA A 434 -6.41 -11.06 -10.12
C ALA A 434 -6.16 -10.73 -11.61
N LEU A 435 -6.66 -9.57 -12.09
CA LEU A 435 -6.57 -9.15 -13.49
C LEU A 435 -5.39 -8.19 -13.74
N PRO A 436 -4.79 -8.17 -14.95
CA PRO A 436 -3.72 -7.26 -15.31
C PRO A 436 -4.24 -5.82 -15.50
N SER A 437 -4.59 -5.18 -14.39
CA SER A 437 -5.21 -3.86 -14.34
C SER A 437 -4.34 -2.87 -13.58
N ARG A 438 -4.52 -1.58 -13.89
CA ARG A 438 -3.78 -0.51 -13.21
C ARG A 438 -4.15 -0.49 -11.71
N TYR A 439 -3.13 -0.43 -10.86
CA TYR A 439 -3.23 -0.52 -9.40
C TYR A 439 -3.80 -1.86 -8.90
N GLN A 440 -3.57 -2.95 -9.62
CA GLN A 440 -3.95 -4.28 -9.17
C GLN A 440 -3.22 -4.66 -7.86
N SER A 441 -1.94 -4.35 -7.72
CA SER A 441 -1.16 -4.62 -6.50
C SER A 441 -1.74 -3.97 -5.24
N LEU A 442 -2.31 -2.77 -5.36
CA LEU A 442 -2.98 -2.10 -4.24
C LEU A 442 -4.25 -2.86 -3.80
N ARG A 443 -4.98 -3.43 -4.76
CA ARG A 443 -6.17 -4.25 -4.46
C ARG A 443 -5.78 -5.58 -3.83
N LEU A 444 -4.74 -6.23 -4.36
CA LEU A 444 -4.17 -7.43 -3.74
C LEU A 444 -3.73 -7.16 -2.31
N PHE A 445 -3.04 -6.03 -2.06
CA PHE A 445 -2.62 -5.65 -0.72
C PHE A 445 -3.81 -5.45 0.24
N GLY A 446 -4.87 -4.77 -0.20
CA GLY A 446 -6.08 -4.63 0.61
C GLY A 446 -6.76 -5.97 0.92
N LEU A 447 -6.89 -6.84 -0.10
CA LEU A 447 -7.49 -8.16 0.08
C LEU A 447 -6.64 -9.09 0.95
N ALA A 448 -5.31 -9.06 0.81
CA ALA A 448 -4.40 -9.90 1.58
C ALA A 448 -4.43 -9.61 3.10
N ARG A 449 -4.96 -8.45 3.50
CA ARG A 449 -5.16 -8.08 4.91
C ARG A 449 -6.54 -8.50 5.43
N ASN A 450 -7.46 -8.86 4.55
CA ASN A 450 -8.86 -9.08 4.87
C ASN A 450 -9.27 -10.54 4.69
N VAL A 451 -10.15 -11.00 5.56
CA VAL A 451 -10.89 -12.24 5.34
C VAL A 451 -11.86 -12.01 4.18
N LEU A 452 -11.64 -12.71 3.07
CA LEU A 452 -12.52 -12.65 1.89
C LEU A 452 -13.72 -13.58 2.08
N VAL A 453 -14.92 -13.00 2.15
CA VAL A 453 -16.19 -13.73 2.15
C VAL A 453 -16.82 -13.58 0.77
N VAL A 454 -16.99 -14.69 0.05
CA VAL A 454 -17.67 -14.70 -1.25
C VAL A 454 -19.05 -15.31 -1.08
N ASP A 455 -20.09 -14.51 -1.27
CA ASP A 455 -21.47 -14.93 -1.07
C ASP A 455 -22.12 -15.40 -2.39
N GLU A 456 -23.03 -16.37 -2.28
CA GLU A 456 -23.80 -16.93 -3.41
C GLU A 456 -22.94 -17.37 -4.60
N VAL A 457 -21.87 -18.13 -4.34
CA VAL A 457 -20.92 -18.63 -5.35
C VAL A 457 -21.60 -19.38 -6.51
N HIS A 458 -22.72 -20.04 -6.23
CA HIS A 458 -23.51 -20.78 -7.22
C HIS A 458 -24.12 -19.88 -8.32
N ALA A 459 -24.20 -18.57 -8.10
CA ALA A 459 -24.73 -17.61 -9.06
C ALA A 459 -23.70 -17.18 -10.12
N TYR A 460 -22.44 -17.61 -10.00
CA TYR A 460 -21.37 -17.18 -10.91
C TYR A 460 -21.21 -18.10 -12.12
N ASP A 461 -20.93 -17.47 -13.27
CA ASP A 461 -20.61 -18.18 -14.51
C ASP A 461 -19.18 -18.79 -14.49
N PRO A 462 -18.86 -19.71 -15.42
CA PRO A 462 -17.54 -20.35 -15.49
C PRO A 462 -16.36 -19.38 -15.65
N TYR A 463 -16.58 -18.22 -16.26
CA TYR A 463 -15.53 -17.22 -16.45
C TYR A 463 -15.17 -16.56 -15.11
N MET A 464 -16.17 -16.11 -14.36
CA MET A 464 -16.00 -15.55 -13.01
C MET A 464 -15.39 -16.58 -12.05
N LEU A 465 -15.79 -17.86 -12.14
CA LEU A 465 -15.20 -18.92 -11.33
C LEU A 465 -13.71 -19.12 -11.62
N THR A 466 -13.29 -19.02 -12.88
CA THR A 466 -11.85 -19.10 -13.25
C THR A 466 -11.07 -17.93 -12.65
N LEU A 467 -11.64 -16.72 -12.69
CA LEU A 467 -11.02 -15.56 -12.06
C LEU A 467 -10.95 -15.70 -10.54
N LEU A 468 -12.00 -16.25 -9.92
CA LEU A 468 -12.05 -16.53 -8.49
C LEU A 468 -10.97 -17.56 -8.09
N GLN A 469 -10.78 -18.62 -8.86
CA GLN A 469 -9.71 -19.59 -8.63
C GLN A 469 -8.33 -18.92 -8.62
N ASN A 470 -8.05 -18.04 -9.57
CA ASN A 470 -6.80 -17.28 -9.60
C ASN A 470 -6.66 -16.35 -8.39
N LEU A 471 -7.75 -15.68 -8.00
CA LEU A 471 -7.76 -14.83 -6.80
C LEU A 471 -7.48 -15.65 -5.53
N LEU A 472 -8.07 -16.84 -5.41
CA LEU A 472 -7.84 -17.74 -4.27
C LEU A 472 -6.39 -18.24 -4.21
N GLN A 473 -5.74 -18.46 -5.35
CA GLN A 473 -4.30 -18.78 -5.39
C GLN A 473 -3.45 -17.61 -4.87
N PHE A 474 -3.81 -16.36 -5.21
CA PHE A 474 -3.15 -15.19 -4.63
C PHE A 474 -3.37 -15.11 -3.12
N HIS A 475 -4.60 -15.28 -2.64
CA HIS A 475 -4.88 -15.29 -1.20
C HIS A 475 -4.03 -16.35 -0.49
N ALA A 476 -4.10 -17.61 -0.93
CA ALA A 476 -3.35 -18.71 -0.30
C ALA A 476 -1.82 -18.48 -0.29
N ALA A 477 -1.27 -17.80 -1.30
CA ALA A 477 0.15 -17.48 -1.36
C ALA A 477 0.57 -16.33 -0.42
N LEU A 478 -0.38 -15.49 0.00
CA LEU A 478 -0.15 -14.28 0.79
C LEU A 478 -0.51 -14.45 2.28
N GLY A 479 -1.10 -15.58 2.65
CA GLY A 479 -1.49 -15.90 4.03
C GLY A 479 -2.99 -15.93 4.18
#